data_AF-A0A3P5XQ83-F1
#
_entry.id   AF-A0A3P5XQ83-F1
#
_cell.length_a   1.000
_cell.length_b   1.000
_cell.length_c   1.000
_cell.angle_alpha   90.00
_cell.angle_beta   90.00
_cell.angle_gamma   90.00
#
_symmetry.space_group_name_H-M   'P 1'
#
loop_
_entity.id
_entity.type
_entity.pdbx_description
1 polymer ?
#
loop_
_entity_poly.entity_id
_entity_poly.type
_entity_poly.pdbx_seq_one_letter_code
_entity_poly.pdbx_strand_id
1 'polypeptide(L)'
;MKHLLPLTACALIASTATALAEGNLPLGEWEVTAVRLQDPSQRITAIIENDPSYMGVVLSIADEAMAWRPNGSVPESTALEDCPGPIILPATESPDPIHIEPGAMAVLCGDGQAWGPGAVYLSPAPGVMELWWFDQSLLTLERVSK
;
A
#
# COMPACT_ATOMS: atom_id res chain seq x y z
N MET A 1 39.08 34.96 -22.58
CA MET A 1 37.75 34.34 -22.46
C MET A 1 37.92 33.07 -21.62
N LYS A 2 37.51 33.09 -20.35
CA LYS A 2 37.62 31.97 -19.41
C LYS A 2 36.20 31.44 -19.18
N HIS A 3 35.94 30.21 -19.59
CA HIS A 3 34.63 29.57 -19.49
C HIS A 3 34.36 29.16 -18.04
N LEU A 4 33.26 29.67 -17.49
CA LEU A 4 32.64 29.20 -16.25
C LEU A 4 31.81 27.94 -16.57
N LEU A 5 32.14 26.82 -15.95
CA LEU A 5 31.28 25.63 -15.87
C LEU A 5 30.36 25.80 -14.65
N PRO A 6 29.02 25.72 -14.77
CA PRO A 6 28.17 25.62 -13.61
C PRO A 6 28.23 24.18 -13.07
N LEU A 7 28.41 24.06 -11.76
CA LEU A 7 28.13 22.84 -11.00
C LEU A 7 26.65 22.48 -11.20
N THR A 8 26.38 21.45 -12.00
CA THR A 8 25.07 20.80 -11.98
C THR A 8 25.00 19.96 -10.72
N ALA A 9 24.34 20.50 -9.70
CA ALA A 9 24.10 19.85 -8.43
C ALA A 9 23.31 18.55 -8.64
N CYS A 10 23.86 17.48 -8.09
CA CYS A 10 23.22 16.19 -7.88
C CYS A 10 22.05 16.38 -6.90
N ALA A 11 20.81 16.22 -7.35
CA ALA A 11 19.64 16.17 -6.46
C ALA A 11 18.48 15.45 -7.14
N LEU A 12 18.53 14.12 -7.15
CA LEU A 12 17.38 13.27 -7.49
C LEU A 12 17.32 12.09 -6.51
N ILE A 13 17.24 12.38 -5.21
CA ILE A 13 16.83 11.39 -4.20
C ILE A 13 16.07 12.15 -3.10
N ALA A 14 14.80 12.50 -3.33
CA ALA A 14 14.03 13.28 -2.35
C ALA A 14 12.51 13.05 -2.41
N SER A 15 12.05 11.85 -2.76
CA SER A 15 10.61 11.54 -2.74
C SER A 15 10.23 10.56 -1.63
N THR A 16 11.15 9.68 -1.22
CA THR A 16 10.88 8.64 -0.20
C THR A 16 10.99 9.17 1.23
N ALA A 17 11.98 10.04 1.50
CA ALA A 17 12.15 10.64 2.82
C ALA A 17 11.01 11.61 3.17
N THR A 18 10.34 12.17 2.17
CA THR A 18 9.31 13.21 2.34
C THR A 18 8.00 12.62 2.85
N ALA A 19 7.58 11.43 2.40
CA ALA A 19 6.34 10.81 2.89
C ALA A 19 6.38 10.44 4.39
N LEU A 20 7.54 9.96 4.87
CA LEU A 20 7.76 9.69 6.30
C LEU A 20 8.08 10.96 7.10
N ALA A 21 8.80 11.93 6.52
CA ALA A 21 9.13 13.19 7.18
C ALA A 21 7.95 14.17 7.25
N GLU A 22 6.96 14.05 6.38
CA GLU A 22 5.74 14.88 6.37
C GLU A 22 4.61 14.33 7.24
N GLY A 23 4.81 13.19 7.92
CA GLY A 23 3.80 12.65 8.84
C GLY A 23 2.54 12.11 8.16
N ASN A 24 2.60 11.80 6.86
CA ASN A 24 1.50 11.18 6.11
C ASN A 24 1.45 9.66 6.34
N LEU A 25 1.57 9.25 7.61
CA LEU A 25 1.33 7.86 7.97
C LEU A 25 -0.12 7.51 7.60
N PRO A 26 -0.39 6.32 7.04
CA PRO A 26 -1.69 5.95 6.52
C PRO A 26 -2.68 5.59 7.64
N LEU A 27 -2.56 6.20 8.82
CA LEU A 27 -3.42 5.93 9.97
C LEU A 27 -4.87 6.32 9.69
N GLY A 28 -5.81 5.48 10.12
CA GLY A 28 -7.24 5.69 9.96
C GLY A 28 -7.96 4.51 9.33
N GLU A 29 -9.19 4.75 8.89
CA GLU A 29 -10.03 3.76 8.20
C GLU A 29 -10.08 4.08 6.70
N TRP A 30 -9.92 3.05 5.88
CA TRP A 30 -9.83 3.14 4.43
C TRP A 30 -10.73 2.09 3.78
N GLU A 31 -11.69 2.49 2.96
CA GLU A 31 -12.62 1.59 2.29
C GLU A 31 -12.14 1.27 0.89
N VAL A 32 -12.17 0.00 0.50
CA VAL A 32 -11.86 -0.42 -0.88
C VAL A 32 -12.98 0.05 -1.83
N THR A 33 -12.64 0.97 -2.72
CA THR A 33 -13.57 1.54 -3.71
C THR A 33 -13.33 1.06 -5.13
N ALA A 34 -12.19 0.42 -5.41
CA ALA A 34 -11.94 -0.27 -6.67
C ALA A 34 -10.93 -1.41 -6.51
N VAL A 35 -11.06 -2.42 -7.37
CA VAL A 35 -10.06 -3.50 -7.55
C VAL A 35 -9.69 -3.56 -9.02
N ARG A 36 -8.41 -3.35 -9.33
CA ARG A 36 -7.86 -3.40 -10.69
C ARG A 36 -6.88 -4.55 -10.85
N LEU A 37 -6.87 -5.19 -12.00
CA LEU A 37 -5.81 -6.13 -12.38
C LEU A 37 -4.68 -5.37 -13.08
N GLN A 38 -3.42 -5.62 -12.69
CA GLN A 38 -2.27 -4.99 -13.36
C GLN A 38 -2.16 -5.43 -14.82
N ASP A 39 -2.46 -6.70 -15.11
CA ASP A 39 -2.54 -7.26 -16.46
C ASP A 39 -3.87 -8.00 -16.67
N PRO A 40 -4.92 -7.31 -17.20
CA PRO A 40 -6.22 -7.92 -17.43
C PRO A 40 -6.20 -8.99 -18.53
N SER A 41 -5.07 -9.18 -19.24
CA SER A 41 -4.91 -10.23 -20.25
C SER A 41 -4.45 -11.57 -19.67
N GLN A 42 -4.00 -11.60 -18.41
CA GLN A 42 -3.70 -12.84 -17.70
C GLN A 42 -4.99 -13.60 -17.40
N ARG A 43 -5.07 -14.84 -17.90
CA ARG A 43 -6.32 -15.64 -17.91
C ARG A 43 -6.52 -16.50 -16.67
N ILE A 44 -5.57 -16.52 -15.75
CA ILE A 44 -5.63 -17.28 -14.51
C ILE A 44 -5.35 -16.29 -13.39
N THR A 45 -6.40 -15.58 -12.97
CA THR A 45 -6.37 -14.76 -11.77
C THR A 45 -7.47 -15.25 -10.81
N ALA A 46 -7.17 -15.30 -9.52
CA ALA A 46 -8.12 -15.57 -8.45
C ALA A 46 -8.99 -14.34 -8.12
N ILE A 47 -8.52 -13.15 -8.52
CA ILE A 47 -9.21 -11.86 -8.34
C ILE A 47 -9.74 -11.39 -9.70
N ILE A 48 -10.90 -10.74 -9.69
CA ILE A 48 -11.50 -10.09 -10.87
C ILE A 48 -11.58 -8.56 -10.68
N GLU A 49 -11.79 -7.83 -11.78
CA GLU A 49 -12.06 -6.39 -11.72
C GLU A 49 -13.26 -6.10 -10.81
N ASN A 50 -13.08 -5.18 -9.85
CA ASN A 50 -14.05 -4.85 -8.79
C ASN A 50 -14.62 -6.09 -8.09
N ASP A 51 -13.75 -7.03 -7.74
CA ASP A 51 -14.10 -8.26 -7.04
C ASP A 51 -14.99 -7.97 -5.81
N PRO A 52 -16.24 -8.46 -5.80
CA PRO A 52 -17.19 -8.22 -4.70
C PRO A 52 -16.70 -8.68 -3.32
N SER A 53 -15.71 -9.57 -3.28
CA SER A 53 -15.10 -10.06 -2.05
C SER A 53 -14.18 -9.03 -1.38
N TYR A 54 -13.82 -7.96 -2.08
CA TYR A 54 -13.01 -6.85 -1.55
C TYR A 54 -13.75 -5.52 -1.55
N MET A 55 -14.66 -5.29 -2.48
CA MET A 55 -15.40 -4.03 -2.59
C MET A 55 -16.13 -3.68 -1.28
N GLY A 56 -15.89 -2.48 -0.78
CA GLY A 56 -16.46 -1.96 0.46
C GLY A 56 -15.81 -2.47 1.75
N VAL A 57 -14.82 -3.38 1.68
CA VAL A 57 -14.07 -3.80 2.88
C VAL A 57 -13.26 -2.61 3.40
N VAL A 58 -13.22 -2.45 4.72
CA VAL A 58 -12.48 -1.38 5.39
C VAL A 58 -11.18 -1.91 5.97
N LEU A 59 -10.04 -1.33 5.59
CA LEU A 59 -8.77 -1.48 6.28
C LEU A 59 -8.66 -0.44 7.38
N SER A 60 -8.55 -0.89 8.63
CA SER A 60 -8.19 -0.03 9.76
C SER A 60 -6.69 -0.10 9.98
N ILE A 61 -6.02 1.04 10.04
CA ILE A 61 -4.59 1.16 10.31
C ILE A 61 -4.41 2.02 11.57
N ALA A 62 -3.91 1.41 12.64
CA ALA A 62 -3.58 2.05 13.90
C ALA A 62 -2.19 1.58 14.39
N ASP A 63 -1.65 2.26 15.41
CA ASP A 63 -0.33 1.94 15.94
C ASP A 63 -0.25 0.52 16.54
N GLU A 64 -1.35 0.05 17.15
CA GLU A 64 -1.40 -1.25 17.80
C GLU A 64 -1.79 -2.41 16.88
N ALA A 65 -2.53 -2.11 15.81
CA ALA A 65 -3.03 -3.12 14.89
C ALA A 65 -3.43 -2.51 13.55
N MET A 66 -3.20 -3.28 12.50
CA MET A 66 -3.84 -3.10 11.21
C MET A 66 -4.75 -4.29 10.95
N ALA A 67 -6.01 -4.04 10.62
CA ALA A 67 -7.02 -5.10 10.53
C ALA A 67 -8.05 -4.81 9.45
N TRP A 68 -8.48 -5.86 8.77
CA TRP A 68 -9.57 -5.76 7.81
C TRP A 68 -10.92 -5.93 8.50
N ARG A 69 -11.89 -5.14 8.08
CA ARG A 69 -13.26 -5.16 8.60
C ARG A 69 -14.22 -5.36 7.43
N PRO A 70 -14.93 -6.50 7.37
CA PRO A 70 -15.97 -6.71 6.37
C PRO A 70 -17.04 -5.63 6.52
N ASN A 71 -17.46 -5.02 5.42
CA ASN A 71 -18.65 -4.17 5.43
C ASN A 71 -19.90 -5.02 5.19
N GLY A 72 -20.27 -5.80 6.22
CA GLY A 72 -21.51 -6.58 6.32
C GLY A 72 -21.69 -7.75 5.33
N SER A 73 -21.61 -7.47 4.02
CA SER A 73 -21.95 -8.36 2.90
C SER A 73 -20.79 -9.21 2.41
N VAL A 74 -19.56 -8.89 2.84
CA VAL A 74 -18.34 -9.56 2.38
C VAL A 74 -18.14 -10.82 3.22
N PRO A 75 -18.05 -12.02 2.61
CA PRO A 75 -17.79 -13.24 3.36
C PRO A 75 -16.45 -13.16 4.10
N GLU A 76 -16.42 -13.68 5.33
CA GLU A 76 -15.26 -13.76 6.23
C GLU A 76 -14.05 -14.54 5.65
N SER A 77 -14.17 -15.06 4.42
CA SER A 77 -13.21 -15.98 3.80
C SER A 77 -12.26 -15.36 2.78
N THR A 78 -12.21 -14.04 2.63
CA THR A 78 -11.10 -13.43 1.88
C THR A 78 -9.83 -13.54 2.72
N ALA A 79 -8.68 -13.74 2.06
CA ALA A 79 -7.36 -13.86 2.68
C ALA A 79 -6.90 -12.51 3.29
N LEU A 80 -7.72 -11.97 4.18
CA LEU A 80 -7.57 -10.73 4.88
C LEU A 80 -6.86 -11.06 6.17
N GLU A 81 -5.56 -10.80 6.19
CA GLU A 81 -4.72 -11.03 7.36
C GLU A 81 -4.68 -9.78 8.23
N ASP A 82 -4.86 -9.95 9.53
CA ASP A 82 -4.61 -8.89 10.50
C ASP A 82 -3.11 -8.83 10.82
N CYS A 83 -2.64 -7.63 11.17
CA CYS A 83 -1.24 -7.35 11.47
C CYS A 83 -1.14 -6.68 12.84
N PRO A 84 -0.87 -7.44 13.92
CA PRO A 84 -0.68 -6.87 15.25
C PRO A 84 0.66 -6.12 15.30
N GLY A 85 0.66 -4.91 15.87
CA GLY A 85 1.86 -4.07 16.00
C GLY A 85 2.53 -3.74 14.66
N PRO A 86 1.84 -3.12 13.70
CA PRO A 86 2.38 -2.86 12.38
C PRO A 86 3.56 -1.87 12.46
N ILE A 87 4.63 -2.19 11.75
CA ILE A 87 5.78 -1.32 11.51
C ILE A 87 5.75 -0.91 10.05
N ILE A 88 5.50 0.37 9.80
CA ILE A 88 5.44 0.94 8.46
C ILE A 88 6.80 1.58 8.13
N LEU A 89 7.42 1.14 7.05
CA LEU A 89 8.75 1.58 6.62
C LEU A 89 8.78 1.82 5.11
N PRO A 90 9.78 2.56 4.57
CA PRO A 90 9.92 2.70 3.13
C PRO A 90 10.00 1.33 2.47
N ALA A 91 9.29 1.13 1.36
CA ALA A 91 9.33 -0.15 0.64
C ALA A 91 10.76 -0.56 0.22
N THR A 92 11.66 0.40 0.03
CA THR A 92 13.10 0.14 -0.26
C THR A 92 13.85 -0.55 0.87
N GLU A 93 13.31 -0.52 2.08
CA GLU A 93 13.85 -1.20 3.27
C GLU A 93 13.14 -2.53 3.55
N SER A 94 12.18 -2.92 2.70
CA SER A 94 11.52 -4.22 2.76
C SER A 94 12.50 -5.36 2.45
N PRO A 95 12.38 -6.51 3.12
CA PRO A 95 13.16 -7.70 2.78
C PRO A 95 12.83 -8.29 1.40
N ASP A 96 11.73 -7.89 0.73
CA ASP A 96 11.31 -8.42 -0.58
C ASP A 96 10.90 -7.33 -1.60
N PRO A 97 11.84 -6.52 -2.11
CA PRO A 97 11.55 -5.33 -2.91
C PRO A 97 11.14 -5.65 -4.37
N ILE A 98 9.89 -6.08 -4.56
CA ILE A 98 9.31 -6.32 -5.90
C ILE A 98 8.39 -5.14 -6.28
N HIS A 99 8.61 -4.55 -7.46
CA HIS A 99 7.80 -3.47 -8.05
C HIS A 99 7.52 -2.27 -7.12
N ILE A 100 8.58 -1.62 -6.65
CA ILE A 100 8.48 -0.48 -5.74
C ILE A 100 8.30 0.81 -6.52
N GLU A 101 7.11 1.41 -6.43
CA GLU A 101 6.91 2.80 -6.81
C GLU A 101 7.56 3.75 -5.79
N PRO A 102 8.11 4.90 -6.23
CA PRO A 102 8.64 5.90 -5.31
C PRO A 102 7.59 6.35 -4.30
N GLY A 103 7.91 6.24 -3.00
CA GLY A 103 7.00 6.62 -1.92
C GLY A 103 6.11 5.49 -1.40
N ALA A 104 6.17 4.29 -2.00
CA ALA A 104 5.53 3.12 -1.45
C ALA A 104 6.14 2.74 -0.09
N MET A 105 5.31 2.19 0.78
CA MET A 105 5.67 1.73 2.12
C MET A 105 5.39 0.24 2.24
N ALA A 106 6.30 -0.48 2.90
CA ALA A 106 6.08 -1.86 3.31
C ALA A 106 5.51 -1.89 4.73
N VAL A 107 4.83 -2.99 5.06
CA VAL A 107 4.37 -3.24 6.42
C VAL A 107 4.95 -4.56 6.92
N LEU A 108 5.59 -4.50 8.10
CA LEU A 108 5.94 -5.67 8.89
C LEU A 108 4.98 -5.78 10.07
N CYS A 109 4.58 -6.99 10.44
CA CYS A 109 3.84 -7.23 11.67
C CYS A 109 4.80 -7.34 12.86
N GLY A 110 4.25 -7.36 14.08
CA GLY A 110 5.02 -7.33 15.32
C GLY A 110 5.95 -8.54 15.52
N ASP A 111 5.77 -9.60 14.74
CA ASP A 111 6.67 -10.76 14.66
C ASP A 111 7.82 -10.60 13.64
N GLY A 112 7.86 -9.46 12.94
CA GLY A 112 8.83 -9.12 11.90
C GLY A 112 8.52 -9.70 10.52
N GLN A 113 7.37 -10.37 10.33
CA GLN A 113 6.97 -10.90 9.02
C GLN A 113 6.34 -9.81 8.16
N ALA A 114 6.53 -9.89 6.84
CA ALA A 114 5.83 -9.01 5.90
C ALA A 114 4.33 -9.32 5.94
N TRP A 115 3.52 -8.26 5.93
CA TRP A 115 2.07 -8.37 6.00
C TRP A 115 1.45 -8.75 4.64
N GLY A 116 0.45 -9.63 4.69
CA GLY A 116 -0.42 -9.97 3.56
C GLY A 116 0.08 -11.16 2.74
N PRO A 117 -0.64 -11.52 1.67
CA PRO A 117 -0.37 -12.71 0.87
C PRO A 117 0.80 -12.48 -0.12
N GLY A 118 2.00 -12.23 0.42
CA GLY A 118 3.22 -11.86 -0.31
C GLY A 118 3.70 -10.45 0.05
N ALA A 119 4.59 -9.87 -0.77
CA ALA A 119 5.06 -8.50 -0.57
C ALA A 119 3.96 -7.49 -0.94
N VAL A 120 3.27 -6.98 0.07
CA VAL A 120 2.22 -5.96 -0.05
C VAL A 120 2.79 -4.57 0.20
N TYR A 121 2.36 -3.59 -0.60
CA TYR A 121 2.82 -2.20 -0.51
C TYR A 121 1.68 -1.21 -0.44
N LEU A 122 1.82 -0.24 0.48
CA LEU A 122 0.94 0.91 0.64
C LEU A 122 1.54 2.10 -0.11
N SER A 123 0.80 2.66 -1.05
CA SER A 123 1.12 3.91 -1.74
C SER A 123 0.13 4.99 -1.31
N PRO A 124 0.38 5.70 -0.19
CA PRO A 124 -0.53 6.71 0.33
C PRO A 124 -0.46 8.00 -0.50
N ALA A 125 -1.63 8.57 -0.76
CA ALA A 125 -1.81 9.91 -1.30
C ALA A 125 -2.87 10.66 -0.45
N PRO A 126 -3.04 11.98 -0.62
CA PRO A 126 -4.09 12.72 0.08
C PRO A 126 -5.49 12.14 -0.25
N GLY A 127 -6.13 11.52 0.74
CA GLY A 127 -7.50 10.99 0.65
C GLY A 127 -7.67 9.65 -0.07
N VAL A 128 -6.63 9.17 -0.76
CA VAL A 128 -6.62 7.90 -1.50
C VAL A 128 -5.37 7.11 -1.12
N MET A 129 -5.49 5.80 -1.04
CA MET A 129 -4.36 4.89 -0.86
C MET A 129 -4.47 3.78 -1.87
N GLU A 130 -3.37 3.47 -2.54
CA GLU A 130 -3.29 2.27 -3.37
C GLU A 130 -2.57 1.16 -2.60
N LEU A 131 -3.10 -0.04 -2.71
CA LEU A 131 -2.58 -1.24 -2.06
C LEU A 131 -2.27 -2.28 -3.13
N TRP A 132 -0.99 -2.55 -3.32
CA TRP A 132 -0.53 -3.67 -4.15
C TRP A 132 -0.81 -4.97 -3.42
N TRP A 133 -1.60 -5.83 -4.03
CA TRP A 133 -2.18 -6.99 -3.36
C TRP A 133 -2.00 -8.28 -4.16
N PHE A 134 -2.49 -9.37 -3.59
CA PHE A 134 -2.46 -10.73 -4.14
C PHE A 134 -2.70 -10.77 -5.65
N ASP A 135 -1.99 -11.65 -6.34
CA ASP A 135 -2.25 -11.96 -7.76
C ASP A 135 -2.14 -10.73 -8.70
N GLN A 136 -1.17 -9.85 -8.42
CA GLN A 136 -0.90 -8.62 -9.19
C GLN A 136 -2.14 -7.71 -9.30
N SER A 137 -2.94 -7.67 -8.24
CA SER A 137 -4.08 -6.75 -8.14
C SER A 137 -3.69 -5.46 -7.43
N LEU A 138 -4.41 -4.40 -7.75
CA LEU A 138 -4.29 -3.09 -7.14
C LEU A 138 -5.64 -2.71 -6.54
N LEU A 139 -5.68 -2.58 -5.22
CA LEU A 139 -6.85 -2.11 -4.50
C LEU A 139 -6.72 -0.60 -4.36
N THR A 140 -7.73 0.14 -4.82
CA THR A 140 -7.86 1.57 -4.49
C THR A 140 -8.71 1.68 -3.23
N LEU A 141 -8.18 2.38 -2.23
CA LEU A 141 -8.89 2.66 -1.00
C LEU A 141 -9.09 4.16 -0.83
N GLU A 142 -10.27 4.56 -0.39
CA GLU A 142 -10.60 5.93 -0.04
C GLU A 142 -10.72 6.07 1.47
N ARG A 143 -10.27 7.22 2.00
CA ARG A 143 -10.36 7.47 3.43
C ARG A 143 -11.84 7.55 3.84
N VAL A 144 -12.23 6.78 4.85
CA VAL A 144 -13.56 6.88 5.45
C VAL A 144 -13.65 8.21 6.19
N SER A 145 -14.24 9.22 5.55
CA SER A 145 -14.51 10.51 6.18
C SER A 145 -15.56 10.32 7.28
N LYS A 146 -15.24 10.77 8.50
CA LYS A 146 -16.23 10.96 9.57
C LYS A 146 -16.92 12.31 9.44
#